data_AF-A0A2D4TAK1-F1
#
_entry.id   AF-A0A2D4TAK1-F1
#
_cell.length_a   1.000
_cell.length_b   1.000
_cell.length_c   1.000
_cell.angle_alpha   90.00
_cell.angle_beta   90.00
_cell.angle_gamma   90.00
#
_symmetry.space_group_name_H-M   'P 1'
#
loop_
_entity.id
_entity.type
_entity.pdbx_description
1 polymer ?
#
loop_
_entity_poly.entity_id
_entity_poly.type
_entity_poly.pdbx_seq_one_letter_code
_entity_poly.pdbx_strand_id
1 'polypeptide(L)'
;MAEQFTEQGGAATMDPGPLKRWVTSTLMSRLFSPGQVDRRRARAEKKRRAQGAPHRIEYFHQVDDGYSHLVAQVLPQLLARYAVELRCHLVSGPQGRNVAEPALLLQLSRYDAFHVAPEYNLEFPRQSGPPAP
;
A
#
# COMPACT_ATOMS: atom_id res chain seq x y z
N MET A 1 1.16 33.55 -6.93
CA MET A 1 -0.31 33.44 -7.11
C MET A 1 -0.64 31.97 -7.04
N ALA A 2 -1.48 31.54 -6.10
CA ALA A 2 -1.86 30.12 -6.01
C ALA A 2 -2.67 29.76 -7.26
N GLU A 3 -2.23 28.75 -8.01
CA GLU A 3 -3.04 28.20 -9.09
C GLU A 3 -4.36 27.72 -8.48
N GLN A 4 -5.47 28.32 -8.92
CA GLN A 4 -6.80 27.91 -8.51
C GLN A 4 -7.04 26.51 -9.07
N PHE A 5 -7.14 25.53 -8.18
CA PHE A 5 -7.49 24.16 -8.52
C PHE A 5 -8.78 24.17 -9.34
N THR A 6 -8.73 23.60 -10.54
CA THR A 6 -9.89 23.52 -11.43
C THR A 6 -10.89 22.51 -10.85
N GLU A 7 -12.12 22.97 -10.60
CA GLU A 7 -13.25 22.13 -10.17
C GLU A 7 -13.41 20.94 -11.12
N GLN A 8 -13.30 19.72 -10.59
CA GLN A 8 -13.32 18.50 -11.41
C GLN A 8 -14.75 18.04 -11.78
N GLY A 9 -15.79 18.73 -11.28
CA GLY A 9 -17.18 18.49 -11.65
C GLY A 9 -17.71 17.08 -11.34
N GLY A 10 -18.99 16.84 -11.63
CA GLY A 10 -19.60 15.51 -11.56
C GLY A 10 -19.62 14.90 -10.14
N ALA A 11 -19.06 13.69 -10.01
CA ALA A 11 -18.93 12.96 -8.74
C ALA A 11 -17.73 13.44 -7.89
N ALA A 12 -16.83 14.23 -8.49
CA ALA A 12 -15.63 14.80 -7.87
C ALA A 12 -15.74 16.32 -7.65
N THR A 13 -16.97 16.85 -7.67
CA THR A 13 -17.23 18.27 -7.35
C THR A 13 -16.86 18.57 -5.89
N MET A 14 -16.18 19.68 -5.65
CA MET A 14 -15.73 20.03 -4.29
C MET A 14 -16.84 20.68 -3.46
N ASP A 15 -17.85 21.28 -4.09
CA ASP A 15 -19.02 21.86 -3.41
C ASP A 15 -20.37 21.24 -3.85
N PRO A 16 -20.68 20.01 -3.40
CA PRO A 16 -22.00 19.44 -3.61
C PRO A 16 -23.04 20.18 -2.75
N GLY A 17 -24.15 20.59 -3.40
CA GLY A 17 -25.28 21.20 -2.70
C GLY A 17 -25.75 20.39 -1.47
N PRO A 18 -26.33 21.05 -0.45
CA PRO A 18 -26.53 20.49 0.89
C PRO A 18 -27.31 19.16 0.89
N LEU A 19 -28.35 19.05 0.06
CA LEU A 19 -29.14 17.82 -0.09
C LEU A 19 -28.32 16.68 -0.72
N LYS A 20 -27.60 16.96 -1.80
CA LYS A 20 -26.74 15.98 -2.48
C LYS A 20 -25.67 15.46 -1.53
N ARG A 21 -25.05 16.36 -0.75
CA ARG A 21 -24.07 16.04 0.29
C ARG A 21 -24.64 15.18 1.41
N TRP A 22 -25.85 15.49 1.89
CA TRP A 22 -26.51 14.68 2.92
C TRP A 22 -26.85 13.28 2.42
N VAL A 23 -27.38 13.16 1.20
CA VAL A 23 -27.69 11.86 0.57
C VAL A 23 -26.42 11.04 0.35
N THR A 24 -25.37 11.63 -0.23
CA THR A 24 -24.11 10.93 -0.46
C THR A 24 -23.46 10.51 0.85
N SER A 25 -23.42 11.39 1.85
CA SER A 25 -22.87 11.07 3.18
C SER A 25 -23.63 9.90 3.83
N THR A 26 -24.96 9.94 3.80
CA THR A 26 -25.79 8.87 4.38
C THR A 26 -25.58 7.54 3.65
N LEU A 27 -25.48 7.57 2.31
CA LEU A 27 -25.21 6.39 1.50
C LEU A 27 -23.81 5.81 1.79
N MET A 28 -22.77 6.65 1.77
CA MET A 28 -21.39 6.23 2.01
C MET A 28 -21.21 5.70 3.43
N SER A 29 -21.81 6.36 4.43
CA SER A 29 -21.78 5.91 5.82
C SER A 29 -22.41 4.53 5.99
N ARG A 30 -23.49 4.23 5.25
CA ARG A 30 -24.12 2.91 5.27
C ARG A 30 -23.28 1.87 4.53
N LEU A 31 -22.79 2.18 3.33
CA LEU A 31 -22.00 1.28 2.48
C LEU A 31 -20.67 0.88 3.13
N PHE A 32 -20.02 1.82 3.82
CA PHE A 32 -18.72 1.64 4.46
C PHE A 32 -18.81 1.50 5.98
N SER A 33 -20.01 1.20 6.49
CA SER A 33 -20.16 0.85 7.92
C SER A 33 -19.36 -0.42 8.23
N PRO A 34 -18.76 -0.52 9.44
CA PRO A 34 -17.93 -1.68 9.82
C PRO A 34 -18.65 -3.02 9.61
N GLY A 35 -19.94 -3.10 9.99
CA GLY A 35 -20.74 -4.31 9.81
C GLY A 35 -20.92 -4.74 8.35
N GLN A 36 -21.03 -3.80 7.40
CA GLN A 36 -21.13 -4.15 5.97
C GLN A 36 -19.79 -4.63 5.42
N VAL A 37 -18.68 -4.02 5.86
CA VAL A 37 -17.33 -4.45 5.50
C VAL A 37 -17.08 -5.88 6.00
N ASP A 38 -17.46 -6.19 7.24
CA ASP A 38 -17.28 -7.53 7.81
C ASP A 38 -18.19 -8.57 7.14
N ARG A 39 -19.44 -8.22 6.83
CA ARG A 39 -20.32 -9.09 6.03
C ARG A 39 -19.74 -9.39 4.65
N ARG A 40 -19.13 -8.39 4.00
CA ARG A 40 -18.46 -8.58 2.71
C ARG A 40 -17.23 -9.49 2.83
N ARG A 41 -16.41 -9.30 3.87
CA ARG A 41 -15.26 -10.17 4.18
C ARG A 41 -15.69 -11.62 4.44
N ALA A 42 -16.73 -11.83 5.26
CA ALA A 42 -17.25 -13.17 5.55
C ALA A 42 -17.79 -13.87 4.30
N ARG A 43 -18.50 -13.15 3.42
CA ARG A 43 -18.98 -13.68 2.13
C ARG A 43 -17.82 -14.06 1.20
N ALA A 44 -16.80 -13.22 1.09
CA ALA A 44 -15.61 -13.50 0.29
C ALA A 44 -14.86 -14.74 0.81
N GLU A 45 -14.71 -14.87 2.12
CA GLU A 45 -14.06 -16.02 2.75
C GLU A 45 -14.86 -17.31 2.56
N LYS A 46 -16.20 -17.26 2.68
CA LYS A 46 -17.07 -18.40 2.38
C LYS A 46 -16.90 -18.85 0.91
N LYS A 47 -16.83 -17.90 -0.02
CA LYS A 47 -16.62 -18.20 -1.45
C LYS A 47 -15.25 -18.83 -1.70
N ARG A 48 -14.17 -18.30 -1.10
CA ARG A 48 -12.82 -18.86 -1.20
C ARG A 48 -12.77 -20.30 -0.71
N ARG A 49 -13.33 -20.57 0.47
CA ARG A 49 -13.41 -21.93 1.05
C ARG A 49 -14.20 -22.88 0.15
N ALA A 50 -15.34 -22.45 -0.37
CA ALA A 50 -16.16 -23.26 -1.28
C ALA A 50 -15.43 -23.61 -2.59
N GLN A 51 -14.48 -22.78 -3.02
CA GLN A 51 -13.64 -23.01 -4.20
C GLN A 51 -12.36 -23.79 -3.88
N GLY A 52 -12.10 -24.14 -2.61
CA GLY A 52 -10.84 -24.76 -2.19
C GLY A 52 -9.60 -23.90 -2.44
N ALA A 53 -9.77 -22.59 -2.69
CA ALA A 53 -8.68 -21.72 -3.08
C ALA A 53 -7.79 -21.39 -1.87
N PRO A 54 -6.45 -21.41 -1.99
CA PRO A 54 -5.55 -21.03 -0.90
C PRO A 54 -5.65 -19.53 -0.61
N HIS A 55 -5.19 -19.12 0.58
CA HIS A 55 -4.91 -17.71 0.83
C HIS A 55 -3.68 -17.31 0.02
N ARG A 56 -3.76 -16.19 -0.70
CA ARG A 56 -2.65 -15.73 -1.55
C ARG A 56 -2.19 -14.35 -1.10
N ILE A 57 -0.87 -14.19 -1.02
CA ILE A 57 -0.20 -12.92 -0.83
C ILE A 57 0.43 -12.54 -2.16
N GLU A 58 -0.06 -11.45 -2.75
CA GLU A 58 0.56 -10.83 -3.92
C GLU A 58 1.57 -9.79 -3.38
N TYR A 59 2.86 -10.07 -3.55
CA TYR A 59 3.95 -9.22 -3.09
C TYR A 59 4.61 -8.55 -4.30
N PHE A 60 4.73 -7.22 -4.24
CA PHE A 60 5.37 -6.42 -5.28
C PHE A 60 6.73 -5.98 -4.78
N HIS A 61 7.79 -6.47 -5.41
CA HIS A 61 9.17 -6.25 -5.00
C HIS A 61 9.85 -5.25 -5.94
N GLN A 62 10.33 -4.16 -5.37
CA GLN A 62 11.16 -3.18 -6.07
C GLN A 62 12.63 -3.39 -5.67
N VAL A 63 13.49 -3.69 -6.64
CA VAL A 63 14.87 -4.13 -6.40
C VAL A 63 15.73 -3.05 -5.73
N ASP A 64 15.49 -1.78 -6.05
CA ASP A 64 16.27 -0.64 -5.60
C ASP A 64 15.74 0.04 -4.33
N ASP A 65 14.63 -0.46 -3.78
CA ASP A 65 13.96 0.02 -2.57
C ASP A 65 14.43 -0.70 -1.30
N GLY A 66 14.75 0.08 -0.26
CA GLY A 66 15.23 -0.43 1.02
C GLY A 66 14.22 -1.31 1.76
N TYR A 67 12.93 -0.94 1.77
CA TYR A 67 11.90 -1.72 2.48
C TYR A 67 11.64 -3.06 1.79
N SER A 68 11.65 -3.07 0.47
CA SER A 68 11.55 -4.30 -0.33
C SER A 68 12.65 -5.31 0.05
N HIS A 69 13.87 -4.85 0.31
CA HIS A 69 14.96 -5.70 0.80
C HIS A 69 14.69 -6.27 2.21
N LEU A 70 14.12 -5.49 3.12
CA LEU A 70 13.78 -5.95 4.47
C LEU A 70 12.66 -7.00 4.42
N VAL A 71 11.61 -6.77 3.63
CA VAL A 71 10.48 -7.71 3.50
C VAL A 71 10.97 -9.05 2.95
N ALA A 72 11.90 -9.05 1.99
CA ALA A 72 12.45 -10.28 1.42
C ALA A 72 13.03 -11.25 2.48
N GLN A 73 13.61 -10.71 3.55
CA GLN A 73 14.16 -11.52 4.66
C GLN A 73 13.08 -12.13 5.56
N VAL A 74 11.90 -11.49 5.66
CA VAL A 74 10.79 -11.92 6.52
C VAL A 74 9.86 -12.90 5.80
N LEU A 75 9.82 -12.87 4.46
CA LEU A 75 8.92 -13.74 3.67
C LEU A 75 9.02 -15.23 4.00
N PRO A 76 10.21 -15.84 4.18
CA PRO A 76 10.30 -17.26 4.56
C PRO A 76 9.63 -17.55 5.90
N GLN A 77 9.79 -16.67 6.89
CA GLN A 77 9.16 -16.84 8.20
C GLN A 77 7.63 -16.69 8.11
N LEU A 78 7.16 -15.75 7.29
CA LEU A 78 5.73 -15.55 7.02
C LEU A 78 5.12 -16.81 6.39
N LEU A 79 5.77 -17.38 5.38
CA LEU A 79 5.34 -18.60 4.70
C LEU A 79 5.37 -19.84 5.61
N ALA A 80 6.34 -19.91 6.53
CA ALA A 80 6.41 -20.99 7.51
C ALA A 80 5.30 -20.89 8.57
N ARG A 81 4.90 -19.66 8.93
CA ARG A 81 3.91 -19.41 9.98
C ARG A 81 2.46 -19.53 9.50
N TYR A 82 2.19 -19.24 8.23
CA TYR A 82 0.83 -19.18 7.70
C TYR A 82 0.67 -20.05 6.45
N ALA A 83 -0.46 -20.74 6.37
CA ALA A 83 -0.85 -21.51 5.18
C ALA A 83 -1.31 -20.57 4.04
N VAL A 84 -0.35 -19.92 3.40
CA VAL A 84 -0.56 -18.97 2.32
C VAL A 84 0.37 -19.27 1.14
N GLU A 85 -0.09 -18.98 -0.07
CA GLU A 85 0.74 -18.93 -1.27
C GLU A 85 1.30 -17.53 -1.45
N LEU A 86 2.61 -17.40 -1.63
CA LEU A 86 3.24 -16.16 -2.03
C LEU A 86 3.38 -16.10 -3.55
N ARG A 87 2.96 -14.99 -4.14
CA ARG A 87 3.26 -14.62 -5.53
C ARG A 87 4.05 -13.33 -5.53
N CYS A 88 5.30 -13.41 -5.99
CA CYS A 88 6.19 -12.27 -6.10
C CYS A 88 6.12 -11.66 -7.50
N HIS A 89 5.97 -10.34 -7.58
CA HIS A 89 5.97 -9.55 -8.80
C HIS A 89 7.09 -8.54 -8.72
N LEU A 90 8.04 -8.58 -9.67
CA LEU A 90 9.03 -7.54 -9.79
C LEU A 90 8.40 -6.29 -10.41
N VAL A 91 8.59 -5.15 -9.77
CA VAL A 91 8.04 -3.86 -10.22
C VAL A 91 9.11 -2.80 -10.28
N SER A 92 8.89 -1.82 -11.16
CA SER A 92 9.60 -0.55 -11.10
C SER A 92 8.99 0.34 -10.01
N GLY A 93 9.78 1.29 -9.52
CA GLY A 93 9.29 2.31 -8.59
C GLY A 93 8.17 3.17 -9.17
N PRO A 94 7.49 3.94 -8.31
CA PRO A 94 6.37 4.79 -8.72
C PRO A 94 6.85 5.79 -9.79
N GLN A 95 6.06 5.92 -10.85
CA GLN A 95 6.35 6.79 -11.99
C GLN A 95 5.28 7.88 -12.12
N GLY A 96 5.65 8.99 -12.77
CA GLY A 96 4.73 10.05 -13.18
C GLY A 96 4.89 11.35 -12.40
N ARG A 97 4.14 12.37 -12.84
CA ARG A 97 4.27 13.76 -12.37
C ARG A 97 3.85 13.98 -10.91
N ASN A 98 3.21 13.00 -10.29
CA ASN A 98 2.74 13.07 -8.91
C ASN A 98 3.74 12.49 -7.90
N VAL A 99 4.86 11.91 -8.37
CA VAL A 99 5.91 11.40 -7.50
C VAL A 99 6.90 12.54 -7.26
N ALA A 100 6.90 13.06 -6.05
CA ALA A 100 7.88 14.06 -5.63
C ALA A 100 9.27 13.40 -5.55
N GLU A 101 10.23 13.92 -6.33
CA GLU A 101 11.67 13.65 -6.20
C GLU A 101 12.02 12.15 -6.00
N PRO A 102 11.74 11.29 -7.00
CA PRO A 102 11.86 9.84 -6.86
C PRO A 102 13.26 9.36 -6.45
N ALA A 103 14.31 10.07 -6.87
CA ALA A 103 15.68 9.76 -6.48
C ALA A 103 15.92 9.94 -4.97
N LEU A 104 15.43 11.03 -4.39
CA LEU A 104 15.55 11.29 -2.95
C LEU A 104 14.72 10.30 -2.14
N LEU A 105 13.54 9.91 -2.62
CA LEU A 105 12.72 8.89 -1.95
C LEU A 105 13.44 7.54 -1.86
N LEU A 106 14.15 7.11 -2.91
CA LEU A 106 14.92 5.86 -2.89
C LEU A 106 16.10 5.92 -1.92
N GLN A 107 16.75 7.07 -1.84
CA GLN A 107 17.84 7.28 -0.89
C GLN A 107 17.33 7.28 0.56
N LEU A 108 16.20 7.95 0.79
CA LEU A 108 15.53 7.96 2.08
C LEU A 108 15.13 6.54 2.49
N SER A 109 14.55 5.75 1.58
CA SER A 109 14.13 4.38 1.92
C SER A 109 15.31 3.48 2.32
N ARG A 110 16.47 3.66 1.68
CA ARG A 110 17.72 2.96 2.04
C ARG A 110 18.28 3.41 3.39
N TYR A 111 18.28 4.72 3.64
CA TYR A 111 18.71 5.28 4.92
C TYR A 111 17.84 4.77 6.07
N ASP A 112 16.51 4.82 5.89
CA ASP A 112 15.57 4.34 6.90
C ASP A 112 15.69 2.82 7.10
N ALA A 113 15.76 2.04 6.02
CA ALA A 113 15.94 0.60 6.10
C ALA A 113 17.21 0.21 6.89
N PHE A 114 18.31 0.95 6.71
CA PHE A 114 19.53 0.76 7.50
C PHE A 114 19.29 0.97 9.00
N HIS A 115 18.57 2.02 9.38
CA HIS A 115 18.31 2.33 10.79
C HIS A 115 17.28 1.41 11.44
N VAL A 116 16.29 0.97 10.68
CA VAL A 116 15.18 0.15 11.19
C VAL A 116 15.53 -1.34 11.26
N ALA A 117 16.40 -1.84 10.37
CA ALA A 117 16.71 -3.28 10.28
C ALA A 117 17.12 -3.92 11.62
N PRO A 118 18.02 -3.33 12.45
CA PRO A 118 18.44 -3.94 13.70
C PRO A 118 17.30 -4.18 14.70
N GLU A 119 16.32 -3.27 14.76
CA GLU A 119 15.17 -3.37 15.69
C GLU A 119 14.26 -4.56 15.36
N TYR A 120 14.30 -5.03 14.10
CA TYR A 120 13.55 -6.20 13.64
C TYR A 120 14.43 -7.44 13.48
N ASN A 121 15.68 -7.42 13.94
CA ASN A 121 16.69 -8.47 13.72
C ASN A 121 16.89 -8.79 12.23
N LEU A 122 16.84 -7.76 11.39
CA LEU A 122 17.08 -7.85 9.96
C LEU A 122 18.45 -7.25 9.62
N GLU A 123 18.97 -7.63 8.46
CA GLU A 123 20.24 -7.14 7.98
C GLU A 123 20.04 -6.14 6.85
N PHE A 124 20.67 -4.98 6.95
CA PHE A 124 20.74 -4.04 5.84
C PHE A 124 22.13 -3.42 5.79
N PRO A 125 22.83 -3.48 4.64
CA PRO A 125 24.19 -2.98 4.55
C PRO A 125 24.23 -1.48 4.79
N ARG A 126 25.16 -1.04 5.64
CA ARG A 126 25.46 0.38 5.78
C ARG A 126 25.99 0.89 4.45
N GLN A 127 25.26 1.79 3.80
CA GLN A 127 25.77 2.44 2.60
C GLN A 127 26.86 3.43 3.02
N SER A 128 28.09 3.22 2.54
CA SER A 128 29.23 4.09 2.81
C SER A 128 29.14 5.33 1.92
N GLY A 129 28.36 6.31 2.35
CA GLY A 129 28.28 7.63 1.73
C GLY A 129 27.00 8.37 2.14
N PRO A 130 27.01 9.71 2.22
CA PRO A 130 25.77 10.46 2.31
C PRO A 130 24.88 10.11 1.09
N PRO A 131 23.54 10.15 1.24
CA PRO A 131 22.66 10.08 0.08
C PRO A 131 23.11 11.13 -0.95
N ALA A 132 23.35 10.71 -2.19
CA ALA A 132 23.81 11.63 -3.23
C ALA A 132 22.76 12.74 -3.43
N PRO A 133 23.15 14.01 -3.56
CA PRO A 133 22.19 15.09 -3.72
C PRO A 133 21.28 14.92 -4.93
#